data_AF-A0A4Y2M9P8-F1
#
_entry.id   AF-A0A4Y2M9P8-F1
#
_cell.length_a   1.000
_cell.length_b   1.000
_cell.length_c   1.000
_cell.angle_alpha   90.00
_cell.angle_beta   90.00
_cell.angle_gamma   90.00
#
_symmetry.space_group_name_H-M   'P 1'
#
loop_
_entity.id
_entity.type
_entity.pdbx_description
1 polymer ?
#
loop_
_entity_poly.entity_id
_entity_poly.type
_entity_poly.pdbx_seq_one_letter_code
_entity_poly.pdbx_strand_id
1 'polypeptide(L)'
;MLADRISKLRFLVDTGADVSVLPKYYAPKADSSNELLLLAANGTNISTFGRKRLTLDLNLRRTFTWPFIIANVNQRIIGVDFLKHFNLLVDVKSGCLIDGITKLTTQGKYTNTDSLTSGISILLGDSEFYGILSQFPELTNPSQPTRNNKPTKVHHFIETIGQPVFSRPRRLSPELLKIAGQEFEFLMSQGI
;
A
#
# COMPACT_ATOMS: atom_id res chain seq x y z
N MET A 1 -2.51 -3.96 -12.25
CA MET A 1 -3.27 -5.22 -12.47
C MET A 1 -2.59 -6.11 -13.51
N LEU A 2 -2.62 -7.42 -13.32
CA LEU A 2 -2.21 -8.43 -14.29
C LEU A 2 -3.42 -9.08 -14.97
N ALA A 3 -3.28 -9.48 -16.22
CA ALA A 3 -4.33 -10.15 -16.98
C ALA A 3 -3.94 -11.62 -17.21
N ASP A 4 -4.85 -12.53 -16.85
CA ASP A 4 -4.74 -13.93 -17.19
C ASP A 4 -5.10 -14.15 -18.67
N ARG A 5 -4.25 -14.84 -19.42
CA ARG A 5 -4.48 -15.11 -20.85
C ARG A 5 -5.60 -16.11 -21.10
N ILE A 6 -5.86 -17.02 -20.16
CA ILE A 6 -6.87 -18.07 -20.30
C ILE A 6 -8.26 -17.48 -20.07
N SER A 7 -8.52 -17.01 -18.85
CA SER A 7 -9.85 -16.53 -18.44
C SER A 7 -10.13 -15.07 -18.80
N LYS A 8 -9.11 -14.33 -19.27
CA LYS A 8 -9.15 -12.86 -19.47
C LYS A 8 -9.47 -12.06 -18.20
N LEU A 9 -9.44 -12.72 -17.04
CA LEU A 9 -9.63 -12.07 -15.76
C LEU A 9 -8.44 -11.19 -15.43
N ARG A 10 -8.74 -10.13 -14.68
CA ARG A 10 -7.72 -9.20 -14.18
C ARG A 10 -7.60 -9.31 -12.67
N PHE A 11 -6.37 -9.29 -12.20
CA PHE A 11 -5.99 -9.42 -10.80
C PHE A 11 -5.17 -8.21 -10.35
N LEU A 12 -5.50 -7.68 -9.19
CA LEU A 12 -4.62 -6.76 -8.47
C LEU A 12 -3.48 -7.58 -7.87
N VAL A 13 -2.25 -7.10 -8.01
CA VAL A 13 -1.10 -7.67 -7.30
C VAL A 13 -0.90 -6.79 -6.08
N ASP A 14 -1.03 -7.39 -4.90
CA ASP A 14 -1.01 -6.65 -3.64
C ASP A 14 -0.05 -7.32 -2.66
N THR A 15 1.09 -6.66 -2.42
CA THR A 15 2.08 -7.13 -1.45
C THR A 15 1.67 -6.87 0.00
N GLY A 16 0.60 -6.10 0.24
CA GLY A 16 0.00 -5.87 1.55
C GLY A 16 -1.06 -6.90 1.95
N ALA A 17 -1.42 -7.82 1.05
CA ALA A 17 -2.38 -8.88 1.33
C ALA A 17 -1.68 -10.22 1.59
N ASP A 18 -1.90 -10.80 2.77
CA ASP A 18 -1.32 -12.11 3.17
C ASP A 18 -1.79 -13.26 2.27
N VAL A 19 -3.01 -13.17 1.76
CA VAL A 19 -3.69 -14.25 1.02
C VAL A 19 -4.27 -13.78 -0.30
N SER A 20 -4.34 -14.70 -1.26
CA SER A 20 -4.94 -14.45 -2.57
C SER A 20 -6.44 -14.72 -2.55
N VAL A 21 -7.23 -13.72 -2.96
CA VAL A 21 -8.69 -13.72 -2.82
C VAL A 21 -9.45 -13.51 -4.11
N LEU A 22 -10.64 -14.11 -4.18
CA LEU A 22 -11.65 -13.90 -5.19
C LEU A 22 -12.91 -13.25 -4.57
N PRO A 23 -13.62 -12.37 -5.30
CA PRO A 23 -14.88 -11.80 -4.84
C PRO A 23 -16.00 -12.82 -4.58
N LYS A 24 -16.94 -12.46 -3.69
CA LYS A 24 -18.10 -13.29 -3.30
C LYS A 24 -18.91 -13.85 -4.48
N TYR A 25 -19.02 -13.14 -5.60
CA TYR A 25 -19.78 -13.63 -6.76
C TYR A 25 -19.19 -14.91 -7.39
N TYR A 26 -18.00 -15.36 -6.97
CA TYR A 26 -17.48 -16.70 -7.30
C TYR A 26 -18.16 -17.85 -6.55
N ALA A 27 -18.92 -17.55 -5.49
CA ALA A 27 -19.76 -18.48 -4.73
C ALA A 27 -21.06 -17.79 -4.26
N PRO A 28 -22.00 -17.49 -5.18
CA PRO A 28 -23.18 -16.67 -4.88
C PRO A 28 -24.15 -17.34 -3.90
N LYS A 29 -24.12 -18.67 -3.79
CA LYS A 29 -24.99 -19.47 -2.91
C LYS A 29 -24.30 -19.96 -1.64
N ALA A 30 -23.03 -19.63 -1.43
CA ALA A 30 -22.30 -20.09 -0.26
C ALA A 30 -22.60 -19.20 0.94
N ASP A 31 -22.84 -19.83 2.08
CA ASP A 31 -22.90 -19.16 3.38
C ASP A 31 -21.50 -18.75 3.83
N SER A 32 -21.45 -17.80 4.76
CA SER A 32 -20.18 -17.37 5.36
C SER A 32 -19.54 -18.54 6.12
N SER A 33 -18.29 -18.83 5.79
CA SER A 33 -17.46 -19.80 6.51
C SER A 33 -16.78 -19.13 7.70
N ASN A 34 -16.74 -19.83 8.84
CA ASN A 34 -15.99 -19.42 10.03
C ASN A 34 -14.60 -20.08 10.10
N GLU A 35 -14.19 -20.83 9.08
CA GLU A 35 -12.90 -21.54 9.08
C GLU A 35 -11.71 -20.59 8.95
N LEU A 36 -11.88 -19.47 8.23
CA LEU A 36 -10.86 -18.43 8.06
C LEU A 36 -11.43 -17.05 8.32
N LEU A 37 -10.83 -16.37 9.28
CA LEU A 37 -11.03 -14.96 9.56
C LEU A 37 -9.98 -14.16 8.79
N LEU A 38 -10.43 -13.35 7.85
CA LEU A 38 -9.59 -12.37 7.16
C LEU A 38 -9.84 -11.00 7.77
N LEU A 39 -8.79 -10.20 7.90
CA LEU A 39 -8.85 -8.84 8.41
C LEU A 39 -8.42 -7.86 7.31
N ALA A 40 -9.16 -6.78 7.16
CA ALA A 40 -8.75 -5.64 6.36
C ALA A 40 -7.70 -4.80 7.12
N ALA A 41 -7.02 -3.89 6.41
CA ALA A 41 -6.02 -3.00 7.01
C ALA A 41 -6.58 -2.09 8.13
N ASN A 42 -7.89 -1.80 8.10
CA ASN A 42 -8.60 -1.05 9.15
C ASN A 42 -9.07 -1.93 10.33
N GLY A 43 -8.69 -3.21 10.36
CA GLY A 43 -9.06 -4.16 11.42
C GLY A 43 -10.46 -4.76 11.30
N THR A 44 -11.24 -4.42 10.27
CA THR A 44 -12.58 -5.02 10.10
C THR A 44 -12.49 -6.45 9.56
N ASN A 45 -13.36 -7.32 10.05
CA ASN A 45 -13.51 -8.68 9.55
C ASN A 45 -14.02 -8.71 8.11
N ILE A 46 -13.36 -9.51 7.26
CA ILE A 46 -13.79 -9.84 5.91
C ILE A 46 -14.35 -11.27 5.92
N SER A 47 -15.65 -11.41 5.68
CA SER A 47 -16.29 -12.72 5.58
C SER A 47 -15.74 -13.55 4.42
N THR A 48 -15.55 -14.85 4.65
CA THR A 48 -15.08 -15.82 3.64
C THR A 48 -16.19 -16.79 3.27
N PHE A 49 -16.11 -17.40 2.08
CA PHE A 49 -17.16 -18.23 1.48
C PHE A 49 -16.58 -19.53 0.87
N GLY A 50 -15.48 -20.01 1.46
CA GLY A 50 -14.75 -21.18 0.99
C GLY A 50 -13.60 -20.85 0.03
N ARG A 51 -13.20 -21.83 -0.79
CA ARG A 51 -12.05 -21.73 -1.69
C ARG A 51 -12.40 -22.17 -3.10
N LYS A 52 -11.72 -21.60 -4.10
CA LYS A 52 -11.81 -22.02 -5.50
C LYS A 52 -10.42 -22.10 -6.12
N ARG A 53 -10.10 -23.27 -6.69
CA ARG A 53 -8.86 -23.44 -7.45
C ARG A 53 -9.01 -22.77 -8.82
N LEU A 54 -8.08 -21.89 -9.15
CA LEU A 54 -7.93 -21.32 -10.50
C LEU A 54 -6.55 -21.64 -11.05
N THR A 55 -6.47 -21.81 -12.36
CA THR A 55 -5.21 -21.93 -13.10
C THR A 55 -5.04 -20.66 -13.93
N LEU A 56 -3.96 -19.92 -13.68
CA LEU A 56 -3.65 -18.67 -14.37
C LEU A 56 -2.50 -18.87 -15.37
N ASP A 57 -2.59 -18.25 -16.54
CA ASP A 57 -1.48 -17.99 -17.45
C ASP A 57 -1.16 -16.49 -17.43
N LEU A 58 -0.13 -16.13 -16.68
CA LEU A 58 0.34 -14.75 -16.53
C LEU A 58 1.31 -14.32 -17.64
N ASN A 59 1.41 -15.09 -18.74
CA ASN A 59 2.39 -14.91 -19.83
C ASN A 59 3.85 -15.08 -19.38
N LEU A 60 4.09 -15.99 -18.44
CA LEU A 60 5.43 -16.29 -17.90
C LEU A 60 5.96 -17.65 -18.36
N ARG A 61 5.37 -18.20 -19.45
CA ARG A 61 5.64 -19.54 -20.03
C ARG A 61 5.40 -20.72 -19.08
N ARG A 62 4.57 -20.51 -18.06
CA ARG A 62 4.02 -21.58 -17.23
C ARG A 62 2.67 -21.15 -16.65
N THR A 63 1.92 -22.14 -16.19
CA THR A 63 0.63 -21.93 -15.53
C THR A 63 0.78 -21.97 -14.01
N PHE A 64 -0.12 -21.28 -13.34
CA PHE A 64 -0.12 -21.12 -11.88
C PHE A 64 -1.46 -21.59 -11.33
N THR A 65 -1.50 -22.79 -10.75
CA THR A 65 -2.72 -23.37 -10.16
C THR A 65 -2.75 -23.11 -8.66
N TRP A 66 -3.71 -22.32 -8.18
CA TRP A 66 -3.77 -21.88 -6.78
C TRP A 66 -5.17 -21.96 -6.18
N PRO A 67 -5.32 -22.40 -4.91
CA PRO A 67 -6.59 -22.36 -4.20
C PRO A 67 -6.85 -20.96 -3.62
N PHE A 68 -7.56 -20.12 -4.37
CA PHE A 68 -7.95 -18.79 -3.90
C PHE A 68 -9.04 -18.87 -2.83
N ILE A 69 -9.00 -17.98 -1.84
CA ILE A 69 -10.07 -17.81 -0.85
C ILE A 69 -11.17 -16.94 -1.47
N ILE A 70 -12.43 -17.35 -1.37
CA ILE A 70 -13.55 -16.51 -1.78
C ILE A 70 -13.91 -15.63 -0.59
N ALA A 71 -13.88 -14.32 -0.77
CA ALA A 71 -14.06 -13.34 0.30
C ALA A 71 -14.99 -12.20 -0.11
N ASN A 72 -15.51 -11.46 0.87
CA ASN A 72 -16.33 -10.28 0.63
C ASN A 72 -15.47 -9.07 0.19
N VAL A 73 -14.92 -9.15 -1.02
CA VAL A 73 -14.06 -8.13 -1.64
C VAL A 73 -14.55 -7.78 -3.04
N ASN A 74 -14.26 -6.56 -3.50
CA ASN A 74 -14.70 -6.08 -4.81
C ASN A 74 -13.77 -6.49 -5.96
N GLN A 75 -12.48 -6.71 -5.67
CA GLN A 75 -11.46 -7.03 -6.66
C GLN A 75 -10.83 -8.39 -6.38
N ARG A 76 -10.28 -9.00 -7.44
CA ARG A 76 -9.46 -10.23 -7.31
C ARG A 76 -8.05 -9.81 -6.94
N ILE A 77 -7.48 -10.44 -5.93
CA ILE A 77 -6.17 -10.07 -5.40
C ILE A 77 -5.25 -11.28 -5.45
N ILE A 78 -4.06 -11.07 -6.00
CA ILE A 78 -2.90 -11.95 -5.84
C ILE A 78 -2.11 -11.38 -4.66
N GLY A 79 -2.14 -12.10 -3.55
CA GLY A 79 -1.43 -11.78 -2.31
C GLY A 79 -0.06 -12.43 -2.25
N VAL A 80 0.64 -12.23 -1.13
CA VAL A 80 2.01 -12.73 -0.94
C VAL A 80 2.09 -14.26 -0.83
N ASP A 81 1.01 -14.95 -0.45
CA ASP A 81 0.93 -16.41 -0.47
C ASP A 81 1.24 -17.01 -1.85
N PHE A 82 0.57 -16.50 -2.88
CA PHE A 82 0.74 -16.90 -4.28
C PHE A 82 2.10 -16.45 -4.80
N LEU A 83 2.48 -15.19 -4.56
CA LEU A 83 3.76 -14.64 -5.03
C LEU A 83 4.94 -15.44 -4.48
N LYS A 84 4.94 -15.72 -3.18
CA LYS A 84 5.98 -16.50 -2.51
C LYS A 84 6.00 -17.94 -3.01
N HIS A 85 4.84 -18.60 -3.08
CA HIS A 85 4.77 -19.99 -3.52
C HIS A 85 5.34 -20.19 -4.92
N PHE A 86 5.05 -19.27 -5.84
CA PHE A 86 5.50 -19.37 -7.22
C PHE A 86 6.82 -18.64 -7.51
N ASN A 87 7.50 -18.09 -6.50
CA ASN A 87 8.74 -17.32 -6.67
C ASN A 87 8.58 -16.17 -7.68
N LEU A 88 7.55 -15.34 -7.48
CA LEU A 88 7.25 -14.18 -8.32
C LEU A 88 7.66 -12.89 -7.59
N LEU A 89 8.46 -12.06 -8.25
CA LEU A 89 8.99 -10.82 -7.69
C LEU A 89 8.24 -9.63 -8.30
N VAL A 90 7.83 -8.70 -7.45
CA VAL A 90 7.20 -7.45 -7.88
C VAL A 90 8.29 -6.40 -8.11
N ASP A 91 8.48 -5.98 -9.35
CA ASP A 91 9.34 -4.85 -9.70
C ASP A 91 8.46 -3.59 -9.83
N VAL A 92 8.42 -2.83 -8.75
CA VAL A 92 7.63 -1.59 -8.66
C VAL A 92 8.16 -0.53 -9.61
N LYS A 93 9.48 -0.45 -9.81
CA LYS A 93 10.12 0.55 -10.66
C LYS A 93 9.76 0.33 -12.12
N SER A 94 9.79 -0.92 -12.57
CA SER A 94 9.47 -1.30 -13.95
C SER A 94 7.98 -1.57 -14.18
N GLY A 95 7.16 -1.53 -13.11
CA GLY A 95 5.72 -1.80 -13.17
C GLY A 95 5.38 -3.23 -13.60
N CYS A 96 6.27 -4.20 -13.32
CA CYS A 96 6.15 -5.56 -13.84
C CYS A 96 6.28 -6.63 -12.75
N LEU A 97 5.84 -7.85 -13.08
CA LEU A 97 6.08 -9.04 -12.28
C LEU A 97 7.15 -9.89 -12.97
N ILE A 98 8.17 -10.28 -12.21
CA ILE A 98 9.30 -11.09 -12.67
C ILE A 98 9.13 -12.51 -12.14
N ASP A 99 9.24 -13.50 -13.02
CA ASP A 99 9.30 -14.89 -12.64
C ASP A 99 10.72 -15.26 -12.19
N GLY A 100 10.89 -15.64 -10.92
CA GLY A 100 12.18 -16.03 -10.38
C GLY A 100 12.75 -17.31 -10.98
N ILE A 101 11.93 -18.15 -11.62
CA ILE A 101 12.33 -19.39 -12.30
C ILE A 101 12.64 -19.11 -13.78
N THR A 102 11.66 -18.61 -14.55
CA THR A 102 11.83 -18.44 -16.00
C THR A 102 12.57 -17.15 -16.38
N LYS A 103 12.75 -16.24 -15.42
CA LYS A 103 13.32 -14.89 -15.59
C LYS A 103 12.53 -14.00 -16.56
N LEU A 104 11.35 -14.44 -16.98
CA LEU A 104 10.46 -13.65 -17.81
C LEU A 104 9.71 -12.64 -16.98
N THR A 105 9.29 -11.57 -17.64
CA THR A 105 8.53 -10.49 -17.01
C THR A 105 7.17 -10.35 -17.67
N THR A 106 6.15 -10.06 -16.87
CA THR A 106 4.83 -9.69 -17.37
C THR A 106 4.48 -8.30 -16.88
N GLN A 107 4.07 -7.43 -17.82
CA GLN A 107 3.81 -6.03 -17.51
C GLN A 107 2.48 -5.86 -16.79
N GLY A 108 2.53 -5.14 -15.67
CA GLY A 108 1.33 -4.66 -14.99
C GLY A 108 0.70 -3.53 -15.80
N LYS A 109 -0.63 -3.47 -15.81
CA LYS A 109 -1.36 -2.30 -16.29
C LYS A 109 -1.88 -1.51 -15.09
N TYR A 110 -1.55 -0.23 -15.03
CA TYR A 110 -2.27 0.71 -14.19
C TYR A 110 -3.68 0.85 -14.76
N THR A 111 -4.70 0.67 -13.92
CA THR A 111 -6.06 1.03 -14.31
C THR A 111 -6.18 2.54 -14.21
N ASN A 112 -5.94 3.23 -15.33
CA ASN A 112 -6.50 4.57 -15.53
C ASN A 112 -8.00 4.37 -15.74
N THR A 113 -8.73 4.26 -14.63
CA THR A 113 -10.18 4.32 -14.64
C THR A 113 -10.57 5.38 -13.63
N ASP A 114 -11.20 6.45 -14.12
CA ASP A 114 -11.96 7.47 -13.39
C ASP A 114 -13.15 6.87 -12.60
N SER A 115 -12.94 5.71 -12.00
CA SER A 115 -13.93 4.89 -11.35
C SER A 115 -13.21 4.10 -10.26
N LEU A 116 -13.16 4.70 -9.07
CA LEU A 116 -13.31 4.05 -7.75
C LEU A 116 -12.84 2.59 -7.65
N THR A 117 -11.63 2.29 -8.12
CA THR A 117 -11.01 0.99 -7.88
C THR A 117 -10.05 1.19 -6.71
N SER A 118 -10.50 0.77 -5.54
CA SER A 118 -9.83 0.77 -4.24
C SER A 118 -8.41 0.18 -4.27
N GLY A 119 -7.44 0.94 -4.77
CA GLY A 119 -6.07 0.87 -4.27
C GLY A 119 -5.95 1.78 -3.04
N ILE A 120 -5.03 1.47 -2.14
CA ILE A 120 -4.58 2.44 -1.12
C ILE A 120 -3.79 3.51 -1.89
N SER A 121 -4.48 4.53 -2.39
CA SER A 121 -3.87 5.78 -2.80
C SER A 121 -3.87 6.71 -1.60
N ILE A 122 -2.80 7.49 -1.42
CA ILE A 122 -2.67 8.52 -0.36
C ILE A 122 -3.88 9.47 -0.37
N LEU A 123 -4.55 9.58 -1.51
CA LEU A 123 -5.74 10.38 -1.71
C LEU A 123 -6.69 9.62 -2.63
N LEU A 124 -7.85 9.21 -2.13
CA LEU A 124 -8.95 8.73 -2.95
C LEU A 124 -10.19 9.57 -2.62
N GLY A 125 -10.62 10.40 -3.57
CA GLY A 125 -11.98 10.91 -3.61
C GLY A 125 -12.11 12.32 -4.16
N ASP A 126 -13.20 12.58 -4.87
CA ASP A 126 -13.79 13.90 -5.16
C ASP A 126 -14.28 14.60 -3.88
N SER A 127 -13.60 14.37 -2.75
CA SER A 127 -13.88 15.12 -1.53
C SER A 127 -13.43 16.57 -1.73
N GLU A 128 -14.15 17.51 -1.13
CA GLU A 128 -13.74 18.91 -1.09
C GLU A 128 -12.29 19.10 -0.61
N PHE A 129 -11.81 18.21 0.27
CA PHE A 129 -10.45 18.20 0.79
C PHE A 129 -9.40 17.76 -0.25
N TYR A 130 -9.77 16.95 -1.25
CA TYR A 130 -8.85 16.55 -2.31
C TYR A 130 -8.45 17.74 -3.18
N GLY A 131 -9.42 18.59 -3.54
CA GLY A 131 -9.15 19.83 -4.26
C GLY A 131 -8.18 20.74 -3.51
N ILE A 132 -8.23 20.74 -2.18
CA ILE A 132 -7.31 21.50 -1.33
C ILE A 132 -5.94 20.82 -1.27
N LEU A 133 -5.86 19.52 -0.94
CA LEU A 133 -4.58 18.82 -0.76
C LEU A 133 -3.79 18.70 -2.07
N SER A 134 -4.46 18.60 -3.22
CA SER A 134 -3.80 18.62 -4.54
C SER A 134 -3.14 19.96 -4.87
N GLN A 135 -3.58 21.06 -4.26
CA GLN A 135 -2.92 22.37 -4.39
C GLN A 135 -1.64 22.47 -3.55
N PHE A 136 -1.46 21.57 -2.57
CA PHE A 136 -0.31 21.56 -1.64
C PHE A 136 0.33 20.16 -1.55
N PRO A 137 0.89 19.63 -2.65
CA PRO A 137 1.48 18.30 -2.67
C PRO A 137 2.61 18.10 -1.64
N GLU A 138 3.30 19.18 -1.26
CA GLU A 138 4.33 19.19 -0.22
C GLU A 138 3.82 18.78 1.18
N LEU A 139 2.52 18.92 1.46
CA LEU A 139 1.93 18.53 2.75
C LEU A 139 1.69 17.02 2.85
N THR A 140 1.61 16.33 1.70
CA THR A 140 1.30 14.90 1.62
C THR A 140 2.52 14.05 1.31
N ASN A 141 3.65 14.67 0.98
CA ASN A 141 4.91 13.99 0.68
C ASN A 141 5.96 14.28 1.77
N PRO A 142 6.17 13.36 2.73
CA PRO A 142 7.14 13.55 3.82
C PRO A 142 8.60 13.60 3.34
N SER A 143 8.87 13.25 2.06
CA SER A 143 10.22 13.24 1.49
C SER A 143 10.58 14.55 0.78
N GLN A 144 9.64 15.49 0.62
CA GLN A 144 9.96 16.80 0.07
C GLN A 144 10.39 17.75 1.19
N PRO A 145 11.61 18.32 1.16
CA PRO A 145 11.92 19.46 2.00
C PRO A 145 10.93 20.57 1.65
N THR A 146 10.20 21.07 2.64
CA THR A 146 9.25 22.18 2.49
C THR A 146 10.00 23.39 1.94
N ARG A 147 9.99 23.56 0.62
CA ARG A 147 10.72 24.63 -0.08
C ARG A 147 10.03 26.00 0.01
N ASN A 148 9.27 26.23 1.07
CA ASN A 148 8.56 27.49 1.30
C ASN A 148 9.23 28.31 2.40
N ASN A 149 10.53 28.57 2.25
CA ASN A 149 11.23 29.63 3.00
C ASN A 149 10.99 31.00 2.35
N LYS A 150 9.75 31.28 1.88
CA LYS A 150 9.41 32.67 1.53
C LYS A 150 9.20 33.39 2.86
N PRO A 151 9.89 34.51 3.12
CA PRO A 151 9.66 35.28 4.33
C PRO A 151 8.22 35.80 4.31
N THR A 152 7.34 35.16 5.07
CA THR A 152 5.98 35.62 5.30
C THR A 152 6.05 36.87 6.16
N LYS A 153 5.31 37.94 5.78
CA LYS A 153 5.15 39.15 6.61
C LYS A 153 4.35 38.89 7.91
N VAL A 154 3.86 37.67 8.09
CA VAL A 154 3.09 37.25 9.25
C VAL A 154 4.05 36.55 10.21
N HIS A 155 4.21 37.14 11.40
CA HIS A 155 4.96 36.55 12.49
C HIS A 155 3.99 35.96 13.49
N HIS A 156 4.07 34.65 13.72
CA HIS A 156 3.39 34.03 14.85
C HIS A 156 4.24 34.30 16.10
N PHE A 157 3.66 34.94 17.11
CA PHE A 157 4.26 35.04 18.43
C PHE A 157 3.31 34.43 19.45
N ILE A 158 3.89 33.80 20.46
CA ILE A 158 3.14 33.34 21.62
C ILE A 158 3.19 34.50 22.61
N GLU A 159 2.04 35.05 22.97
CA GLU A 159 1.94 36.01 24.07
C GLU A 159 2.25 35.29 25.39
N THR A 160 3.49 35.42 25.86
CA THR A 160 3.89 34.91 27.16
C THR A 160 3.86 36.03 28.19
N ILE A 161 3.10 35.85 29.28
CA ILE A 161 3.09 36.76 30.42
C ILE A 161 4.09 36.23 31.45
N GLY A 162 5.08 37.04 31.82
CA GLY A 162 6.07 36.70 32.85
C GLY A 162 7.47 36.39 32.31
N GLN A 163 8.40 36.07 33.22
CA GLN A 163 9.80 35.79 32.86
C GLN A 163 9.95 34.40 32.20
N PRO A 164 10.81 34.26 31.18
CA PRO A 164 11.10 32.97 30.57
C PRO A 164 11.58 31.95 31.61
N VAL A 165 10.89 30.82 31.70
CA VAL A 165 11.29 29.74 32.58
C VAL A 165 12.30 28.87 31.83
N PHE A 166 13.56 28.88 32.26
CA PHE A 166 14.60 28.00 31.71
C PHE A 166 14.66 26.70 32.49
N SER A 167 14.86 25.59 31.79
CA SER A 167 15.25 24.31 32.37
C SER A 167 16.62 23.90 31.83
N ARG A 168 17.47 23.33 32.68
CA ARG A 168 18.75 22.80 32.22
C ARG A 168 18.52 21.66 31.23
N PRO A 169 19.29 21.59 30.13
CA PRO A 169 19.24 20.46 29.21
C PRO A 169 19.36 19.14 29.97
N ARG A 170 18.38 18.26 29.81
CA ARG A 170 18.43 16.91 30.38
C ARG A 170 19.06 15.98 29.36
N ARG A 171 19.92 15.08 29.84
CA ARG A 171 20.46 14.01 29.00
C ARG A 171 19.31 13.12 28.54
N LEU A 172 19.30 12.81 27.25
CA LEU A 172 18.44 11.75 26.73
C LEU A 172 18.85 10.42 27.36
N SER A 173 17.88 9.50 27.50
CA SER A 173 18.21 8.11 27.81
C SER A 173 19.09 7.54 26.68
N PRO A 174 19.93 6.53 26.96
CA PRO A 174 20.80 5.95 25.93
C PRO A 174 20.05 5.48 24.68
N GLU A 175 18.82 4.97 24.86
CA GLU A 175 17.96 4.52 23.78
C GLU A 175 17.46 5.68 22.90
N LEU A 176 16.93 6.75 23.53
CA LEU A 176 16.49 7.93 22.81
C LEU A 176 17.64 8.68 22.14
N LEU A 177 18.82 8.70 22.78
CA LEU A 177 20.02 9.31 22.21
C LEU A 177 20.47 8.57 20.94
N LYS A 178 20.41 7.23 20.95
CA LYS A 178 20.73 6.41 19.78
C LYS A 178 19.77 6.66 18.62
N ILE A 179 18.46 6.70 18.91
CA ILE A 179 17.43 6.98 17.91
C ILE A 179 17.62 8.38 17.33
N ALA A 180 17.80 9.39 18.19
CA ALA A 180 18.03 10.77 17.75
C ALA A 180 19.30 10.91 16.90
N GLY A 181 20.37 10.19 17.25
CA GLY A 181 21.61 10.17 16.46
C GLY A 181 21.43 9.56 15.07
N GLN A 182 20.69 8.44 14.97
CA GLN A 182 20.38 7.80 13.69
C GLN A 182 19.53 8.69 12.79
N GLU A 183 18.52 9.35 13.35
CA GLU A 183 17.69 10.30 12.61
C GLU A 183 18.51 11.50 12.14
N PHE A 184 19.40 12.01 12.98
CA PHE A 184 20.28 13.13 12.63
C PHE A 184 21.24 12.76 11.48
N GLU A 185 21.86 11.57 11.51
CA GLU A 185 22.70 11.10 10.40
C GLU A 185 21.90 10.90 9.10
N PHE A 186 20.66 10.40 9.21
CA PHE A 186 19.77 10.27 8.07
C PHE A 186 19.49 11.64 7.43
N LEU A 187 19.10 12.65 8.22
CA LEU A 187 18.84 14.01 7.74
C LEU A 187 20.09 14.63 7.08
N MET A 188 21.26 14.46 7.69
CA MET A 188 22.55 14.89 7.11
C MET A 188 22.81 14.24 5.74
N SER A 189 22.50 12.96 5.58
CA SER A 189 22.64 12.25 4.30
C SER A 189 21.71 12.78 3.20
N GLN A 190 20.57 13.37 3.59
CA GLN A 190 19.61 14.01 2.69
C GLN A 190 19.96 15.48 2.38
N GLY A 191 21.02 16.02 2.98
CA GLY A 191 21.47 17.40 2.78
C GLY A 191 20.60 18.44 3.48
N ILE A 192 19.95 18.06 4.59
CA ILE A 192 19.20 18.95 5.50
C ILE A 192 20.11 19.41 6.63
#